data_AF-A0A5E4DDL8-F1
#
_entry.id   AF-A0A5E4DDL8-F1
#
_cell.length_a   1.000
_cell.length_b   1.000
_cell.length_c   1.000
_cell.angle_alpha   90.00
_cell.angle_beta   90.00
_cell.angle_gamma   90.00
#
_symmetry.space_group_name_H-M   'P 1'
#
loop_
_entity.id
_entity.type
_entity.pdbx_description
1 polymer ?
#
loop_
_entity_poly.entity_id
_entity_poly.type
_entity_poly.pdbx_seq_one_letter_code
_entity_poly.pdbx_strand_id
1 'polypeptide(L)' 'MAEVEAAQLKEEGNRHFQSQDYKAATKSYSQALKLTKDKSLLATLYRNRAACGLKMESYVQAASDASRAS' A
#
# COMPACT_ATOMS: atom_id res chain seq x y z
N MET A 1 0.28 -12.61 15.24
CA MET A 1 -0.16 -13.28 13.98
C MET A 1 -0.63 -12.28 12.92
N ALA A 2 -1.39 -11.22 13.24
CA ALA A 2 -1.84 -10.21 12.28
C ALA A 2 -0.71 -9.44 11.54
N GLU A 3 0.45 -9.26 12.16
CA GLU A 3 1.59 -8.55 11.54
C GLU A 3 2.26 -9.35 10.41
N VAL A 4 2.30 -10.69 10.55
CA VAL A 4 2.81 -11.59 9.49
C VAL A 4 1.90 -11.51 8.27
N GLU A 5 0.59 -11.50 8.49
CA GLU A 5 -0.41 -11.38 7.43
C GLU A 5 -0.36 -10.01 6.74
N ALA A 6 -0.13 -8.93 7.49
CA ALA A 6 0.12 -7.60 6.90
C ALA A 6 1.39 -7.58 6.02
N ALA A 7 2.45 -8.27 6.44
CA ALA A 7 3.67 -8.39 5.64
C ALA A 7 3.47 -9.22 4.37
N GLN A 8 2.65 -10.28 4.42
CA GLN A 8 2.28 -11.07 3.25
C GLN A 8 1.44 -10.25 2.25
N LEU A 9 0.45 -9.50 2.75
CA LEU A 9 -0.36 -8.61 1.91
C LEU A 9 0.47 -7.47 1.28
N LYS A 10 1.50 -6.98 1.98
CA LYS A 10 2.49 -6.06 1.40
C LYS A 10 3.22 -6.71 0.22
N GLU A 11 3.72 -7.92 0.39
CA GLU A 11 4.37 -8.66 -0.71
C GLU A 11 3.43 -8.92 -1.88
N GLU A 12 2.19 -9.30 -1.61
CA GLU A 12 1.17 -9.50 -2.64
C GLU A 12 0.88 -8.20 -3.39
N GLY A 13 0.75 -7.09 -2.66
CA GLY A 13 0.62 -5.76 -3.25
C GLY A 13 1.82 -5.39 -4.14
N ASN A 14 3.04 -5.75 -3.73
CA ASN A 14 4.24 -5.53 -4.52
C ASN A 14 4.23 -6.35 -5.82
N ARG A 15 3.76 -7.60 -5.78
CA ARG A 15 3.62 -8.46 -6.98
C ARG A 15 2.64 -7.84 -7.96
N HIS A 16 1.45 -7.45 -7.50
CA HIS A 16 0.48 -6.76 -8.34
C HIS A 16 1.03 -5.46 -8.93
N PHE A 17 1.79 -4.69 -8.14
CA PHE A 17 2.44 -3.47 -8.61
C PHE A 17 3.42 -3.74 -9.75
N GLN A 18 4.23 -4.80 -9.64
CA GLN A 18 5.16 -5.23 -10.70
C GLN A 18 4.41 -5.72 -11.94
N SER A 19 3.27 -6.38 -11.77
CA SER A 19 2.37 -6.77 -12.86
C SER A 19 1.56 -5.60 -13.44
N GLN A 20 1.83 -4.35 -13.00
CA GLN A 20 1.08 -3.15 -13.39
C GLN A 20 -0.41 -3.19 -13.03
N ASP A 21 -0.84 -4.14 -12.21
CA ASP A 21 -2.18 -4.19 -11.65
C ASP A 21 -2.25 -3.33 -10.38
N TYR A 22 -2.24 -2.02 -10.59
CA TYR A 22 -2.24 -1.05 -9.50
C TYR A 22 -3.54 -1.06 -8.69
N LYS A 23 -4.66 -1.54 -9.27
CA LYS A 23 -5.94 -1.68 -8.56
C LYS A 23 -5.86 -2.81 -7.53
N ALA A 24 -5.38 -3.98 -7.94
CA ALA A 24 -5.17 -5.10 -7.01
C ALA A 24 -4.10 -4.74 -5.96
N ALA A 25 -3.00 -4.11 -6.37
CA ALA A 25 -1.96 -3.64 -5.45
C ALA A 25 -2.52 -2.72 -4.34
N THR A 26 -3.32 -1.73 -4.73
CA THR A 26 -3.97 -0.80 -3.80
C THR A 26 -4.87 -1.52 -2.81
N LYS A 27 -5.59 -2.56 -3.25
CA LYS A 27 -6.46 -3.36 -2.40
C LYS A 27 -5.66 -4.15 -1.35
N SER A 28 -4.58 -4.82 -1.77
CA SER A 28 -3.70 -5.59 -0.89
C SER A 28 -3.03 -4.69 0.17
N TYR A 29 -2.49 -3.53 -0.24
CA TYR A 29 -1.94 -2.57 0.73
C TYR A 29 -3.01 -2.03 1.69
N SER A 30 -4.23 -1.79 1.22
CA SER A 30 -5.33 -1.31 2.06
C SER A 30 -5.79 -2.36 3.07
N GLN A 31 -5.71 -3.64 2.75
CA GLN A 31 -5.95 -4.72 3.72
C GLN A 31 -4.80 -4.79 4.73
N ALA A 32 -3.55 -4.72 4.28
CA ALA A 32 -2.38 -4.72 5.16
C ALA A 32 -2.44 -3.57 6.18
N LEU A 33 -2.82 -2.36 5.75
CA LEU A 33 -2.99 -1.18 6.60
C LEU A 33 -4.02 -1.38 7.73
N LYS A 34 -4.99 -2.29 7.58
CA LYS A 34 -5.98 -2.60 8.62
C LYS A 34 -5.48 -3.63 9.63
N LEU A 35 -4.49 -4.44 9.24
CA LEU A 35 -3.98 -5.54 10.06
C LEU A 35 -2.77 -5.16 10.89
N THR A 36 -1.96 -4.19 10.43
CA THR A 36 -0.80 -3.71 11.17
C THR A 36 -1.05 -2.39 11.89
N LYS A 37 -0.43 -2.25 13.07
CA LYS A 37 -0.27 -0.97 13.78
C LYS A 37 1.19 -0.53 13.85
N ASP A 38 2.10 -1.32 13.27
CA ASP A 38 3.51 -1.01 13.24
C ASP A 38 3.75 0.22 12.36
N LYS A 39 4.36 1.25 12.95
CA LYS A 39 4.55 2.54 12.28
C LYS A 39 5.47 2.43 11.06
N SER A 40 6.48 1.56 11.10
CA SER A 40 7.41 1.38 10.00
C SER A 40 6.75 0.70 8.81
N LEU A 41 5.94 -0.34 9.09
CA LEU A 41 5.17 -1.04 8.07
C LEU A 41 4.04 -0.16 7.51
N LEU A 42 3.33 0.59 8.36
CA LEU A 42 2.31 1.55 7.93
C LEU A 42 2.87 2.59 6.96
N ALA A 43 4.01 3.22 7.28
CA ALA A 43 4.65 4.20 6.39
C ALA A 43 5.01 3.58 5.03
N THR A 44 5.55 2.36 5.03
CA THR A 44 5.87 1.61 3.80
C THR A 44 4.62 1.35 2.96
N LEU A 45 3.53 0.90 3.60
CA LEU A 45 2.27 0.59 2.93
C LEU A 45 1.61 1.83 2.34
N TYR A 46 1.58 2.96 3.06
CA TYR A 46 1.06 4.22 2.53
C TYR A 46 1.90 4.72 1.35
N ARG A 47 3.24 4.63 1.44
CA ARG A 47 4.13 5.02 0.35
C ARG A 47 3.91 4.17 -0.91
N ASN A 48 3.76 2.86 -0.76
CA ASN A 48 3.50 1.96 -1.89
C ASN A 48 2.11 2.19 -2.49
N ARG A 49 1.09 2.45 -1.65
CA ARG A 49 -0.25 2.79 -2.13
C ARG A 49 -0.29 4.15 -2.85
N ALA A 50 0.46 5.13 -2.37
CA ALA A 50 0.63 6.40 -3.07
C ALA A 50 1.28 6.21 -4.44
N ALA A 51 2.30 5.35 -4.55
CA ALA A 51 2.93 5.02 -5.83
C ALA A 51 1.94 4.37 -6.82
N CYS A 52 1.03 3.51 -6.35
CA CYS A 52 -0.09 3.00 -7.18
C CYS A 52 -0.96 4.14 -7.71
N GLY A 53 -1.35 5.08 -6.83
CA GLY A 53 -2.14 6.26 -7.19
C GLY A 53 -1.46 7.11 -8.27
N LEU A 54 -0.15 7.33 -8.16
CA LEU A 54 0.63 8.05 -9.18
C LEU A 54 0.65 7.32 -10.53
N LYS A 55 0.79 5.99 -10.52
CA LYS A 55 0.80 5.17 -11.74
C LYS A 55 -0.57 5.08 -12.43
N MET A 56 -1.65 5.24 -11.66
CA MET A 56 -3.02 5.30 -12.17
C MET A 56 -3.50 6.72 -12.51
N GLU A 57 -2.61 7.72 -12.46
CA GLU A 57 -2.95 9.14 -12.64
C GLU A 57 -3.99 9.67 -11.62
N SER A 58 -4.16 8.95 -10.50
CA SER A 58 -4.99 9.34 -9.36
C SER A 58 -4.16 10.17 -8.37
N TYR A 59 -3.75 11.35 -8.82
CA TYR A 59 -2.85 12.24 -8.08
C TYR A 59 -3.42 12.70 -6.72
N VAL A 60 -4.75 12.84 -6.63
CA VAL A 60 -5.44 13.25 -5.39
C VAL A 60 -5.34 12.17 -4.31
N GLN A 61 -5.56 10.90 -4.67
CA GLN A 61 -5.37 9.79 -3.72
C GLN A 61 -3.90 9.64 -3.33
N ALA A 62 -2.99 9.76 -4.30
CA ALA A 62 -1.56 9.64 -4.05
C ALA A 62 -1.04 10.72 -3.07
N ALA A 63 -1.48 11.97 -3.22
CA ALA A 63 -1.11 13.05 -2.32
C ALA A 63 -1.64 12.81 -0.89
N SER A 64 -2.89 12.35 -0.77
CA SER A 64 -3.50 12.05 0.53
C SER A 64 -2.78 10.91 1.26
N ASP A 65 -2.33 9.89 0.52
CA ASP A 65 -1.54 8.78 1.07
C ASP A 65 -0.11 9.19 1.42
N ALA A 66 0.53 10.03 0.61
CA ALA A 66 1.87 10.55 0.90
C ALA A 66 1.89 11.36 2.21
N SER A 67 0.87 12.18 2.46
CA SER A 67 0.73 12.91 3.74
C SER A 67 0.48 12.01 4.96
N ARG A 68 0.03 10.76 4.75
CA ARG A 68 -0.14 9.77 5.83
C ARG A 68 1.09 8.88 6.03
N ALA A 69 2.02 8.88 5.07
CA ALA A 69 3.26 8.13 5.12
C ALA A 69 4.40 8.89 5.84
N SER A 70 4.25 10.20 6.04
CA SER A 70 5.19 11.09 6.74
C SER A 70 5.10 11.01 8.25
#